data_AF-A0A1Y2TXA0-F1
#
_entry.id   AF-A0A1Y2TXA0-F1
#
_cell.length_a   1.000
_cell.length_b   1.000
_cell.length_c   1.000
_cell.angle_alpha   90.00
_cell.angle_beta   90.00
_cell.angle_gamma   90.00
#
_symmetry.space_group_name_H-M   'P 1'
#
loop_
_entity.id
_entity.type
_entity.pdbx_description
1 polymer ?
#
loop_
_entity_poly.entity_id
_entity_poly.type
_entity_poly.pdbx_seq_one_letter_code
_entity_poly.pdbx_strand_id
1 'polypeptide(L)'
;MALILISPGQNIWLWPAVGLPRILELLLSRGADPKKAPGVMELATSINNIDSVRVLLKAGVDPNAKKDGIYTPLCSSIRDNRTDIFELLLANGADPNVPSAEYPTFKCVTHYRTQYLAPLVAAGADLNSPKGILETAVQCKNIEALYWLLDTGKVSPNDKTPKTGATPLTTAIRENRADLVDLLLSRGADPNVRGENWPVCMAVHQPPILKRLLPALAEPRAFKGVMEMAVVANQLESIKLLLKAGVSVEDRNGGVFSPLTTAIREDRKEIVHFLLVRHT
;
A
#
# COMPACT_ATOMS: atom_id res chain seq x y z
N MET A 1 38.34 1.00 -45.27
CA MET A 1 37.58 1.34 -44.04
C MET A 1 36.26 1.99 -44.42
N ALA A 2 35.23 1.20 -44.70
CA ALA A 2 33.90 1.74 -44.96
C ALA A 2 33.27 2.16 -43.63
N LEU A 3 33.12 3.48 -43.42
CA LEU A 3 32.20 3.99 -42.41
C LEU A 3 30.79 3.56 -42.82
N ILE A 4 30.22 2.61 -42.09
CA ILE A 4 28.77 2.40 -42.09
C ILE A 4 28.20 3.65 -41.42
N LEU A 5 27.84 4.64 -42.24
CA LEU A 5 27.02 5.77 -41.84
C LEU A 5 25.65 5.18 -41.46
N ILE A 6 25.37 5.14 -40.16
CA ILE A 6 24.04 4.76 -39.66
C ILE A 6 23.08 5.83 -40.16
N SER A 7 22.21 5.48 -41.11
CA SER A 7 21.24 6.41 -41.69
C SER A 7 20.39 7.07 -40.60
N PRO A 8 20.13 8.39 -40.63
CA PRO A 8 19.47 9.13 -39.54
C PRO A 8 18.02 8.72 -39.19
N GLY A 9 17.44 7.73 -39.85
CA GLY A 9 16.00 7.49 -39.90
C GLY A 9 15.44 6.35 -39.06
N GLN A 10 16.19 5.29 -38.72
CA GLN A 10 15.64 4.15 -37.97
C GLN A 10 16.69 3.56 -37.01
N ASN A 11 16.57 3.90 -35.72
CA ASN A 11 17.45 3.41 -34.66
C ASN A 11 16.93 2.11 -34.00
N ILE A 12 16.34 1.23 -34.82
CA ILE A 12 15.89 -0.12 -34.42
C ILE A 12 17.07 -0.95 -33.87
N TRP A 13 18.31 -0.58 -34.17
CA TRP A 13 19.53 -1.33 -33.83
C TRP A 13 19.90 -1.35 -32.35
N LEU A 14 19.47 -0.35 -31.55
CA LEU A 14 19.83 -0.31 -30.13
C LEU A 14 19.15 -1.43 -29.35
N TRP A 15 17.89 -1.76 -29.63
CA TRP A 15 17.17 -2.84 -28.91
C TRP A 15 17.81 -4.23 -29.07
N PRO A 16 18.12 -4.71 -30.29
CA PRO A 16 18.84 -5.98 -30.47
C PRO A 16 20.24 -5.99 -29.85
N ALA A 17 20.90 -4.82 -29.76
CA ALA A 17 22.24 -4.70 -29.18
C ALA A 17 22.25 -4.67 -27.64
N VAL A 18 21.10 -4.51 -26.96
CA VAL A 18 21.04 -4.42 -25.50
C VAL A 18 21.61 -5.67 -24.80
N GLY A 19 21.51 -6.85 -25.42
CA GLY A 19 22.13 -8.07 -24.89
C GLY A 19 23.66 -8.13 -25.05
N LEU A 20 24.25 -7.21 -25.83
CA LEU A 20 25.64 -7.26 -26.30
C LEU A 20 26.34 -5.93 -25.99
N PRO A 21 26.84 -5.71 -24.75
CA PRO A 21 27.32 -4.41 -24.28
C PRO A 21 28.39 -3.76 -25.18
N ARG A 22 29.30 -4.56 -25.74
CA ARG A 22 30.35 -4.07 -26.65
C ARG A 22 29.77 -3.55 -27.97
N ILE A 23 28.74 -4.20 -28.51
CA ILE A 23 28.07 -3.75 -29.73
C ILE A 23 27.24 -2.51 -29.41
N LEU A 24 26.56 -2.49 -28.26
CA LEU A 24 25.82 -1.34 -27.79
C LEU A 24 26.73 -0.10 -27.66
N GLU A 25 27.90 -0.24 -27.01
CA GLU A 25 28.89 0.83 -26.87
C GLU A 25 29.39 1.30 -28.24
N LEU A 26 29.69 0.37 -29.15
CA LEU A 26 30.11 0.71 -30.51
C LEU A 26 29.03 1.52 -31.24
N LEU A 27 27.77 1.10 -31.21
CA LEU A 27 26.67 1.81 -31.88
C LEU A 27 26.50 3.23 -31.32
N LEU A 28 26.50 3.38 -30.00
CA LEU A 28 26.42 4.70 -29.34
C LEU A 28 27.62 5.59 -29.71
N SER A 29 28.84 5.04 -29.71
CA SER A 29 30.06 5.77 -30.12
C SER A 29 30.06 6.24 -31.58
N ARG A 30 29.24 5.60 -32.43
CA ARG A 30 29.06 5.95 -33.86
C ARG A 30 27.88 6.88 -34.11
N GLY A 31 27.28 7.44 -33.05
CA GLY A 31 26.21 8.43 -33.15
C GLY A 31 24.80 7.84 -33.17
N ALA A 32 24.61 6.58 -32.75
CA ALA A 32 23.26 6.07 -32.51
C ALA A 32 22.59 6.89 -31.40
N ASP A 33 21.57 7.67 -31.75
CA ASP A 33 20.75 8.44 -30.81
C ASP A 33 19.84 7.55 -29.93
N PRO A 34 20.09 7.46 -28.60
CA PRO A 34 19.26 6.68 -27.69
C PRO A 34 17.85 7.23 -27.51
N LYS A 35 17.58 8.51 -27.84
CA LYS A 35 16.23 9.09 -27.77
C LYS A 35 15.27 8.44 -28.78
N LYS A 36 15.81 7.87 -29.85
CA LYS A 36 15.06 7.10 -30.85
C LYS A 36 14.85 5.63 -30.47
N ALA A 37 15.34 5.20 -29.30
CA ALA A 37 15.14 3.87 -28.75
C ALA A 37 14.54 3.98 -27.33
N PRO A 38 13.30 4.51 -27.18
CA PRO A 38 12.66 4.64 -25.88
C PRO A 38 12.61 3.27 -25.17
N GLY A 39 12.83 3.29 -23.86
CA GLY A 39 12.86 2.08 -23.05
C GLY A 39 14.10 1.19 -23.21
N VAL A 40 15.14 1.61 -23.93
CA VAL A 40 16.39 0.83 -24.06
C VAL A 40 17.04 0.53 -22.68
N MET A 41 16.95 1.48 -21.73
CA MET A 41 17.45 1.27 -20.37
C MET A 41 16.55 0.32 -19.55
N GLU A 42 15.24 0.38 -19.75
CA GLU A 42 14.30 -0.57 -19.14
C GLU A 42 14.55 -1.99 -19.66
N LEU A 43 14.79 -2.13 -20.97
CA LEU A 43 15.14 -3.42 -21.57
C LEU A 43 16.45 -3.96 -20.98
N ALA A 44 17.50 -3.14 -20.88
CA ALA A 44 18.78 -3.53 -20.28
C ALA A 44 18.61 -3.99 -18.82
N THR A 45 17.75 -3.30 -18.08
CA THR A 45 17.41 -3.62 -16.69
C THR A 45 16.65 -4.94 -16.59
N SER A 46 15.61 -5.14 -17.41
CA SER A 46 14.75 -6.34 -17.36
C SER A 46 15.49 -7.62 -17.78
N ILE A 47 16.41 -7.55 -18.75
CA ILE A 47 17.27 -8.69 -19.13
C ILE A 47 18.46 -8.88 -18.18
N ASN A 48 18.54 -8.09 -17.11
CA ASN A 48 19.60 -8.12 -16.10
C ASN A 48 21.03 -7.96 -16.67
N ASN A 49 21.20 -7.04 -17.63
CA ASN A 49 22.51 -6.78 -18.23
C ASN A 49 23.09 -5.47 -17.68
N ILE A 50 23.77 -5.56 -16.53
CA ILE A 50 24.37 -4.40 -15.86
C ILE A 50 25.41 -3.68 -16.71
N ASP A 51 26.17 -4.39 -17.55
CA ASP A 51 27.17 -3.79 -18.43
C ASP A 51 26.49 -2.90 -19.48
N SER A 52 25.38 -3.34 -20.06
CA SER A 52 24.58 -2.52 -20.96
C SER A 52 23.97 -1.31 -20.25
N VAL A 53 23.52 -1.45 -18.99
CA VAL A 53 23.07 -0.30 -18.18
C VAL A 53 24.21 0.71 -18.00
N ARG A 54 25.43 0.26 -17.66
CA ARG A 54 26.62 1.14 -17.54
C ARG A 54 26.95 1.85 -18.84
N VAL A 55 26.93 1.13 -19.97
CA VAL A 55 27.17 1.70 -21.30
C VAL A 55 26.17 2.79 -21.63
N LEU A 56 24.88 2.56 -21.37
CA LEU A 56 23.83 3.53 -21.62
C LEU A 56 23.95 4.77 -20.71
N LEU A 57 24.22 4.58 -19.41
CA LEU A 57 24.45 5.69 -18.48
C LEU A 57 25.67 6.53 -18.89
N LYS A 58 26.78 5.90 -19.28
CA LYS A 58 27.99 6.57 -19.80
C LYS A 58 27.70 7.36 -21.09
N ALA A 59 26.76 6.89 -21.90
CA ALA A 59 26.30 7.58 -23.10
C ALA A 59 25.27 8.71 -22.81
N GLY A 60 24.98 9.01 -21.54
CA GLY A 60 24.07 10.08 -21.14
C GLY A 60 22.59 9.74 -21.30
N VAL A 61 22.23 8.45 -21.34
CA VAL A 61 20.83 8.04 -21.32
C VAL A 61 20.24 8.37 -19.95
N ASP A 62 19.13 9.11 -19.94
CA ASP A 62 18.41 9.48 -18.72
C ASP A 62 17.88 8.22 -18.00
N PRO A 63 18.29 7.95 -16.74
CA PRO A 63 17.82 6.80 -15.98
C PRO A 63 16.33 6.89 -15.61
N ASN A 64 15.70 8.05 -15.78
CA ASN A 64 14.27 8.27 -15.55
C ASN A 64 13.41 8.11 -16.82
N ALA A 65 14.04 7.87 -17.97
CA ALA A 65 13.36 7.72 -19.24
C ALA A 65 12.38 6.54 -19.20
N LYS A 66 11.10 6.82 -19.50
CA LYS A 66 10.04 5.82 -19.46
C LYS A 66 9.93 5.05 -20.77
N LYS A 67 9.79 3.74 -20.67
CA LYS A 67 9.28 2.90 -21.75
C LYS A 67 7.76 3.00 -21.82
N ASP A 68 7.23 3.27 -23.01
CA ASP A 68 5.79 3.41 -23.29
C ASP A 68 5.09 4.46 -22.40
N GLY A 69 5.84 5.43 -21.87
CA GLY A 69 5.34 6.43 -20.92
C GLY A 69 5.04 5.89 -19.51
N ILE A 70 5.26 4.60 -19.25
CA ILE A 70 4.84 3.93 -18.00
C ILE A 70 6.01 3.33 -17.25
N TYR A 71 6.93 2.59 -17.88
CA TYR A 71 7.92 1.80 -17.14
C TYR A 71 9.22 2.55 -16.92
N THR A 72 9.64 2.73 -15.66
CA THR A 72 10.94 3.29 -15.30
C THR A 72 11.96 2.16 -15.06
N PRO A 73 13.24 2.35 -15.41
CA PRO A 73 14.30 1.40 -15.07
C PRO A 73 14.37 1.07 -13.58
N LEU A 74 14.23 2.08 -12.71
CA LEU A 74 14.26 1.90 -11.25
C LEU A 74 13.12 1.00 -10.75
N CYS A 75 11.89 1.16 -11.26
CA CYS A 75 10.79 0.28 -10.88
C CYS A 75 10.91 -1.14 -11.46
N SER A 76 11.58 -1.31 -12.62
CA SER A 76 11.86 -2.64 -13.17
C SER A 76 12.92 -3.38 -12.36
N SER A 77 13.99 -2.71 -11.90
CA SER A 77 14.99 -3.34 -11.04
C SER A 77 14.41 -3.78 -9.69
N ILE A 78 13.48 -3.00 -9.11
CA ILE A 78 12.74 -3.40 -7.89
C ILE A 78 11.89 -4.65 -8.16
N ARG A 79 11.04 -4.63 -9.20
CA ARG A 79 10.17 -5.77 -9.57
C ARG A 79 10.97 -7.06 -9.69
N ASP A 80 12.08 -6.98 -10.42
CA ASP A 80 12.90 -8.13 -10.82
C ASP A 80 14.03 -8.46 -9.82
N ASN A 81 14.11 -7.76 -8.68
CA ASN A 81 15.12 -7.94 -7.62
C ASN A 81 16.58 -7.72 -8.05
N ARG A 82 16.84 -6.75 -8.92
CA ARG A 82 18.19 -6.51 -9.47
C ARG A 82 18.91 -5.48 -8.61
N THR A 83 19.47 -5.93 -7.48
CA THR A 83 20.10 -5.04 -6.47
C THR A 83 21.24 -4.21 -7.05
N ASP A 84 22.11 -4.84 -7.83
CA ASP A 84 23.25 -4.20 -8.49
C ASP A 84 22.82 -3.12 -9.50
N ILE A 85 21.78 -3.40 -10.30
CA ILE A 85 21.21 -2.43 -11.23
C ILE A 85 20.44 -1.33 -10.50
N PHE A 86 19.71 -1.67 -9.43
CA PHE A 86 19.01 -0.72 -8.58
C PHE A 86 19.96 0.31 -7.97
N GLU A 87 21.05 -0.15 -7.36
CA GLU A 87 22.09 0.71 -6.77
C GLU A 87 22.77 1.56 -7.84
N LEU A 88 23.10 0.97 -8.99
CA LEU A 88 23.70 1.68 -10.11
C LEU A 88 22.79 2.80 -10.64
N LEU A 89 21.50 2.54 -10.78
CA LEU A 89 20.53 3.54 -11.24
C LEU A 89 20.39 4.70 -10.26
N LEU A 90 20.25 4.42 -8.96
CA LEU A 90 20.20 5.47 -7.92
C LEU A 90 21.49 6.30 -7.90
N ALA A 91 22.65 5.66 -7.98
CA ALA A 91 23.95 6.35 -8.01
C ALA A 91 24.13 7.26 -9.24
N ASN A 92 23.33 7.06 -10.29
CA ASN A 92 23.38 7.86 -11.53
C ASN A 92 22.16 8.77 -11.71
N GLY A 93 21.41 9.07 -10.65
CA GLY A 93 20.35 10.09 -10.67
C GLY A 93 18.97 9.57 -11.07
N ALA A 94 18.70 8.28 -10.92
CA ALA A 94 17.32 7.80 -10.90
C ALA A 94 16.57 8.42 -9.72
N ASP A 95 15.49 9.15 -9.99
CA ASP A 95 14.67 9.81 -9.00
C ASP A 95 13.72 8.79 -8.35
N PRO A 96 13.81 8.56 -7.02
CA PRO A 96 12.98 7.58 -6.33
C PRO A 96 11.50 7.99 -6.21
N ASN A 97 11.14 9.18 -6.68
CA ASN A 97 9.77 9.69 -6.71
C ASN A 97 9.13 9.67 -8.10
N VAL A 98 9.83 9.23 -9.16
CA VAL A 98 9.23 9.09 -10.50
C VAL A 98 8.45 7.78 -10.56
N PRO A 99 7.11 7.81 -10.65
CA PRO A 99 6.32 6.60 -10.65
C PRO A 99 6.39 5.88 -11.99
N SER A 100 6.34 4.55 -11.92
CA SER A 100 5.92 3.71 -13.04
C SER A 100 4.39 3.57 -13.05
N ALA A 101 3.85 2.35 -13.09
CA ALA A 101 2.44 2.09 -12.74
C ALA A 101 2.14 2.37 -11.25
N GLU A 102 3.17 2.34 -10.42
CA GLU A 102 3.18 2.74 -9.01
C GLU A 102 4.52 3.38 -8.65
N TYR A 103 4.59 4.06 -7.50
CA TYR A 103 5.81 4.69 -7.00
C TYR A 103 6.84 3.63 -6.58
N PRO A 104 8.16 3.90 -6.70
CA PRO A 104 9.21 2.95 -6.31
C PRO A 104 9.04 2.38 -4.89
N THR A 105 8.68 3.21 -3.91
CA THR A 105 8.45 2.78 -2.51
C THR A 105 7.24 1.84 -2.39
N PHE A 106 6.15 2.10 -3.11
CA PHE A 106 4.99 1.19 -3.16
C PHE A 106 5.34 -0.11 -3.88
N LYS A 107 6.12 -0.06 -4.96
CA LYS A 107 6.65 -1.23 -5.69
C LYS A 107 7.43 -2.16 -4.76
N CYS A 108 8.19 -1.61 -3.81
CA CYS A 108 8.89 -2.40 -2.79
C CYS A 108 7.92 -3.17 -1.90
N VAL A 109 6.81 -2.55 -1.50
CA VAL A 109 5.79 -3.18 -0.65
C VAL A 109 5.05 -4.27 -1.42
N THR A 110 4.58 -3.98 -2.64
CA THR A 110 3.76 -4.91 -3.46
C THR A 110 4.55 -6.11 -3.96
N HIS A 111 5.86 -5.97 -4.19
CA HIS A 111 6.74 -7.05 -4.64
C HIS A 111 7.63 -7.68 -3.55
N TYR A 112 7.39 -7.37 -2.26
CA TYR A 112 8.16 -7.91 -1.13
C TYR A 112 9.67 -7.65 -1.24
N ARG A 113 10.04 -6.40 -1.54
CA ARG A 113 11.42 -5.91 -1.68
C ARG A 113 11.77 -4.89 -0.61
N THR A 114 11.49 -5.22 0.65
CA THR A 114 11.67 -4.34 1.81
C THR A 114 13.09 -3.76 1.89
N GLN A 115 14.10 -4.52 1.47
CA GLN A 115 15.50 -4.10 1.47
C GLN A 115 15.79 -2.85 0.63
N TYR A 116 14.94 -2.50 -0.34
CA TYR A 116 15.11 -1.30 -1.17
C TYR A 116 14.45 -0.04 -0.57
N LEU A 117 13.61 -0.16 0.47
CA LEU A 117 12.96 1.00 1.08
C LEU A 117 13.97 1.96 1.72
N ALA A 118 14.93 1.44 2.48
CA ALA A 118 15.93 2.30 3.13
C ALA A 118 16.84 3.02 2.12
N PRO A 119 17.40 2.36 1.08
CA PRO A 119 18.13 3.05 0.02
C PRO A 119 17.28 4.10 -0.74
N LEU A 120 16.01 3.81 -1.05
CA LEU A 120 15.12 4.78 -1.70
C LEU A 120 14.93 6.03 -0.84
N VAL A 121 14.66 5.86 0.46
CA VAL A 121 14.50 6.99 1.39
C VAL A 121 15.81 7.75 1.56
N ALA A 122 16.95 7.08 1.60
CA ALA A 122 18.26 7.74 1.62
C ALA A 122 18.51 8.56 0.34
N ALA A 123 17.98 8.11 -0.80
CA ALA A 123 18.01 8.83 -2.08
C ALA A 123 16.92 9.93 -2.21
N GLY A 124 16.11 10.17 -1.17
CA GLY A 124 15.12 11.24 -1.16
C GLY A 124 13.69 10.82 -1.52
N ALA A 125 13.35 9.53 -1.42
CA ALA A 125 11.96 9.09 -1.59
C ALA A 125 11.04 9.70 -0.53
N ASP A 126 9.91 10.26 -0.95
CA ASP A 126 8.85 10.71 -0.07
C ASP A 126 7.87 9.56 0.25
N LEU A 127 7.78 9.19 1.53
CA LEU A 127 6.86 8.16 2.00
C LEU A 127 5.44 8.69 2.25
N ASN A 128 5.24 10.01 2.28
CA ASN A 128 3.95 10.66 2.53
C ASN A 128 3.22 11.06 1.25
N SER A 129 3.88 10.96 0.09
CA SER A 129 3.31 11.28 -1.22
C SER A 129 3.67 10.21 -2.26
N PRO A 130 2.70 9.38 -2.70
CA PRO A 130 1.29 9.39 -2.32
C PRO A 130 1.07 8.74 -0.94
N LYS A 131 -0.04 9.09 -0.30
CA LYS A 131 -0.49 8.47 0.95
C LYS A 131 -0.92 7.01 0.74
N GLY A 132 -0.89 6.24 1.83
CA GLY A 132 -1.49 4.90 1.88
C GLY A 132 -0.48 3.74 1.84
N ILE A 133 0.82 4.00 1.89
CA ILE A 133 1.84 2.94 1.82
C ILE A 133 1.72 1.91 2.96
N LEU A 134 1.35 2.36 4.17
CA LEU A 134 1.07 1.47 5.31
C LEU A 134 -0.15 0.58 5.07
N GLU A 135 -1.21 1.13 4.46
CA GLU A 135 -2.42 0.35 4.15
C GLU A 135 -2.12 -0.68 3.06
N THR A 136 -1.32 -0.30 2.05
CA THR A 136 -0.83 -1.23 1.03
C THR A 136 -0.01 -2.37 1.65
N ALA A 137 0.81 -2.10 2.66
CA ALA A 137 1.56 -3.15 3.36
C ALA A 137 0.64 -4.15 4.10
N VAL A 138 -0.44 -3.66 4.73
CA VAL A 138 -1.47 -4.52 5.34
C VAL A 138 -2.18 -5.35 4.27
N GLN A 139 -2.68 -4.71 3.21
CA GLN A 139 -3.41 -5.38 2.12
C GLN A 139 -2.57 -6.45 1.41
N CYS A 140 -1.30 -6.15 1.14
CA CYS A 140 -0.36 -7.09 0.55
C CYS A 140 0.16 -8.13 1.55
N LYS A 141 -0.19 -8.05 2.84
CA LYS A 141 0.34 -8.91 3.92
C LYS A 141 1.87 -8.90 4.01
N ASN A 142 2.48 -7.78 3.62
CA ASN A 142 3.93 -7.58 3.72
C ASN A 142 4.29 -7.07 5.12
N ILE A 143 4.40 -8.01 6.06
CA ILE A 143 4.65 -7.73 7.48
C ILE A 143 6.00 -7.05 7.71
N GLU A 144 7.03 -7.46 6.96
CA GLU A 144 8.37 -6.88 7.06
C GLU A 144 8.36 -5.39 6.69
N ALA A 145 7.74 -5.03 5.56
CA ALA A 145 7.58 -3.64 5.18
C ALA A 145 6.68 -2.87 6.14
N LEU A 146 5.61 -3.50 6.67
CA LEU A 146 4.74 -2.88 7.66
C LEU A 146 5.50 -2.48 8.92
N TYR A 147 6.31 -3.39 9.49
CA TYR A 147 7.17 -3.07 10.64
C TYR A 147 8.14 -1.96 10.31
N TRP A 148 8.87 -2.09 9.20
CA TRP A 148 9.85 -1.08 8.78
C TRP A 148 9.22 0.31 8.67
N LEU A 149 8.08 0.43 7.98
CA LEU A 149 7.37 1.70 7.79
C LEU A 149 6.91 2.30 9.12
N LEU A 150 6.32 1.50 10.01
CA LEU A 150 5.89 1.95 11.34
C LEU A 150 7.08 2.38 12.22
N ASP A 151 8.18 1.65 12.15
CA ASP A 151 9.39 1.92 12.95
C ASP A 151 10.14 3.17 12.48
N THR A 152 9.96 3.60 11.22
CA THR A 152 10.58 4.85 10.74
C THR A 152 10.04 6.11 11.41
N GLY A 153 8.80 6.08 11.93
CA GLY A 153 8.08 7.26 12.42
C GLY A 153 7.78 8.34 11.36
N LYS A 154 8.07 8.08 10.07
CA LYS A 154 7.90 9.04 8.97
C LYS A 154 6.52 9.00 8.31
N VAL A 155 5.74 7.94 8.57
CA VAL A 155 4.43 7.69 7.95
C VAL A 155 3.39 7.55 9.05
N SER A 156 2.23 8.19 8.89
CA SER A 156 1.16 8.09 9.87
C SER A 156 0.38 6.78 9.72
N PRO A 157 0.16 6.00 10.81
CA PRO A 157 -0.69 4.82 10.78
C PRO A 157 -2.18 5.14 10.53
N ASN A 158 -2.52 6.43 10.52
CA ASN A 158 -3.87 6.96 10.31
C ASN A 158 -4.07 7.56 8.91
N ASP A 159 -3.05 7.50 8.04
CA ASP A 159 -3.19 7.98 6.67
C ASP A 159 -4.23 7.15 5.90
N LYS A 160 -5.02 7.87 5.11
CA LYS A 160 -6.06 7.30 4.27
C LYS A 160 -5.56 7.12 2.86
N THR A 161 -5.93 6.01 2.22
CA THR A 161 -5.67 5.83 0.80
C THR A 161 -6.50 6.82 -0.02
N PRO A 162 -5.94 7.44 -1.08
CA PRO A 162 -6.69 8.39 -1.90
C PRO A 162 -7.88 7.77 -2.64
N LYS A 163 -7.80 6.47 -2.99
CA LYS A 163 -8.82 5.80 -3.83
C LYS A 163 -10.03 5.33 -3.05
N THR A 164 -9.83 4.71 -1.88
CA THR A 164 -10.92 4.09 -1.11
C THR A 164 -11.20 4.81 0.21
N GLY A 165 -10.30 5.71 0.64
CA GLY A 165 -10.35 6.32 1.96
C GLY A 165 -10.00 5.36 3.10
N ALA A 166 -9.57 4.13 2.79
CA ALA A 166 -9.22 3.13 3.79
C ALA A 166 -7.98 3.53 4.59
N THR A 167 -7.93 3.11 5.85
CA THR A 167 -6.75 3.21 6.72
C THR A 167 -6.13 1.81 6.88
N PRO A 168 -4.86 1.71 7.32
CA PRO A 168 -4.28 0.42 7.70
C PRO A 168 -5.17 -0.35 8.70
N LEU A 169 -5.74 0.35 9.69
CA LEU A 169 -6.58 -0.25 10.73
C LEU A 169 -7.90 -0.78 10.17
N THR A 170 -8.60 0.00 9.33
CA THR A 170 -9.87 -0.46 8.74
C THR A 170 -9.66 -1.63 7.78
N THR A 171 -8.57 -1.64 7.01
CA THR A 171 -8.20 -2.80 6.19
C THR A 171 -7.89 -4.04 7.04
N ALA A 172 -7.16 -3.91 8.16
CA ALA A 172 -6.91 -5.03 9.07
C ALA A 172 -8.21 -5.61 9.69
N ILE A 173 -9.16 -4.76 10.07
CA ILE A 173 -10.48 -5.18 10.57
C ILE A 173 -11.28 -5.87 9.47
N ARG A 174 -11.32 -5.31 8.26
CA ARG A 174 -12.02 -5.88 7.10
C ARG A 174 -11.51 -7.28 6.77
N GLU A 175 -10.20 -7.50 6.87
CA GLU A 175 -9.56 -8.79 6.62
C GLU A 175 -9.56 -9.74 7.83
N ASN A 176 -10.20 -9.36 8.94
CA ASN A 176 -10.25 -10.14 10.18
C ASN A 176 -8.86 -10.51 10.74
N ARG A 177 -7.91 -9.58 10.64
CA ARG A 177 -6.51 -9.76 11.08
C ARG A 177 -6.29 -9.15 12.46
N ALA A 178 -6.71 -9.88 13.50
CA ALA A 178 -6.59 -9.45 14.89
C ALA A 178 -5.14 -9.14 15.31
N ASP A 179 -4.17 -9.88 14.78
CA ASP A 179 -2.74 -9.65 14.96
C ASP A 179 -2.28 -8.29 14.43
N LEU A 180 -2.77 -7.88 13.26
CA LEU A 180 -2.46 -6.59 12.68
C LEU A 180 -3.21 -5.45 13.37
N VAL A 181 -4.42 -5.70 13.87
CA VAL A 181 -5.12 -4.73 14.72
C VAL A 181 -4.32 -4.44 15.99
N ASP A 182 -3.87 -5.47 16.71
CA ASP A 182 -3.04 -5.30 17.91
C ASP A 182 -1.75 -4.53 17.59
N LEU A 183 -1.06 -4.90 16.51
CA LEU A 183 0.14 -4.21 16.03
C LEU A 183 -0.15 -2.73 15.74
N LEU A 184 -1.15 -2.43 14.91
CA LEU A 184 -1.44 -1.06 14.49
C LEU A 184 -1.86 -0.18 15.66
N LEU A 185 -2.71 -0.68 16.58
CA LEU A 185 -3.09 0.04 17.79
C LEU A 185 -1.87 0.32 18.68
N SER A 186 -0.97 -0.67 18.85
CA SER A 186 0.27 -0.48 19.61
C SER A 186 1.23 0.55 18.99
N ARG A 187 1.06 0.86 17.70
CA ARG A 187 1.86 1.82 16.94
C ARG A 187 1.12 3.14 16.63
N GLY A 188 0.03 3.42 17.36
CA GLY A 188 -0.65 4.72 17.30
C GLY A 188 -1.74 4.84 16.24
N ALA A 189 -2.24 3.74 15.67
CA ALA A 189 -3.48 3.78 14.92
C ALA A 189 -4.64 4.16 15.84
N ASP A 190 -5.41 5.17 15.44
CA ASP A 190 -6.52 5.73 16.20
C ASP A 190 -7.84 5.12 15.70
N PRO A 191 -8.58 4.36 16.53
CA PRO A 191 -9.85 3.77 16.14
C PRO A 191 -10.97 4.81 15.95
N ASN A 192 -10.73 6.07 16.28
CA ASN A 192 -11.61 7.21 15.96
C ASN A 192 -11.32 7.81 14.57
N VAL A 193 -10.37 7.28 13.80
CA VAL A 193 -10.15 7.73 12.42
C VAL A 193 -11.03 6.91 11.48
N ARG A 194 -12.02 7.59 10.88
CA ARG A 194 -12.89 6.98 9.86
C ARG A 194 -12.12 6.72 8.58
N GLY A 195 -12.01 5.45 8.19
CA GLY A 195 -11.59 5.03 6.86
C GLY A 195 -12.77 4.98 5.89
N GLU A 196 -12.96 3.84 5.22
CA GLU A 196 -14.18 3.55 4.45
C GLU A 196 -15.44 3.47 5.32
N ASN A 197 -15.28 3.06 6.57
CA ASN A 197 -16.29 3.08 7.62
C ASN A 197 -15.61 3.32 8.98
N TRP A 198 -16.39 3.51 10.05
CA TRP A 198 -15.85 3.60 11.40
C TRP A 198 -15.28 2.25 11.85
N PRO A 199 -14.04 2.20 12.37
CA PRO A 199 -13.43 0.96 12.86
C PRO A 199 -14.34 0.14 13.78
N VAL A 200 -15.03 0.79 14.73
CA VAL A 200 -15.94 0.12 15.66
C VAL A 200 -17.16 -0.49 14.96
N CYS A 201 -17.74 0.22 13.99
CA CYS A 201 -18.88 -0.27 13.19
C CYS A 201 -18.49 -1.46 12.31
N MET A 202 -17.24 -1.54 11.85
CA MET A 202 -16.74 -2.71 11.12
C MET A 202 -16.53 -3.89 12.09
N ALA A 203 -15.91 -3.62 13.24
CA ALA A 203 -15.53 -4.63 14.22
C ALA A 203 -16.71 -5.33 14.89
N VAL A 204 -17.94 -4.76 14.88
CA VAL A 204 -19.12 -5.42 15.48
C VAL A 204 -19.40 -6.82 14.90
N HIS A 205 -19.00 -7.07 13.65
CA HIS A 205 -19.14 -8.38 13.01
C HIS A 205 -18.16 -9.43 13.54
N GLN A 206 -17.13 -9.01 14.28
CA GLN A 206 -16.00 -9.83 14.71
C GLN A 206 -15.69 -9.54 16.19
N PRO A 207 -16.37 -10.22 17.15
CA PRO A 207 -16.19 -9.97 18.58
C PRO A 207 -14.72 -9.98 19.08
N PRO A 208 -13.82 -10.86 18.58
CA PRO A 208 -12.41 -10.82 18.98
C PRO A 208 -11.70 -9.52 18.59
N ILE A 209 -12.03 -8.93 17.44
CA ILE A 209 -11.47 -7.65 17.00
C ILE A 209 -12.10 -6.49 17.77
N LEU A 210 -13.43 -6.51 17.95
CA LEU A 210 -14.12 -5.50 18.74
C LEU A 210 -13.55 -5.41 20.16
N LYS A 211 -13.29 -6.56 20.80
CA LYS A 211 -12.69 -6.64 22.13
C LYS A 211 -11.32 -5.95 22.23
N ARG A 212 -10.52 -5.97 21.16
CA ARG A 212 -9.21 -5.30 21.07
C ARG A 212 -9.33 -3.81 20.82
N LEU A 213 -10.34 -3.43 20.03
CA LEU A 213 -10.56 -2.06 19.61
C LEU A 213 -11.13 -1.18 20.74
N LEU A 214 -12.09 -1.71 21.51
CA LEU A 214 -12.83 -0.94 22.52
C LEU A 214 -11.93 -0.27 23.59
N PRO A 215 -10.88 -0.92 24.13
CA PRO A 215 -9.97 -0.26 25.08
C PRO A 215 -9.25 0.96 24.51
N ALA A 216 -9.00 0.99 23.20
CA ALA A 216 -8.37 2.12 22.51
C ALA A 216 -9.39 3.18 22.07
N LEU A 217 -10.69 2.93 22.22
CA LEU A 217 -11.77 3.81 21.79
C LEU A 217 -12.28 4.62 22.99
N ALA A 218 -11.93 5.91 23.05
CA ALA A 218 -12.28 6.78 24.17
C ALA A 218 -13.79 6.91 24.41
N GLU A 219 -14.59 7.04 23.34
CA GLU A 219 -16.05 7.21 23.44
C GLU A 219 -16.81 6.34 22.41
N PRO A 220 -17.02 5.04 22.69
CA PRO A 220 -17.78 4.15 21.82
C PRO A 220 -19.24 4.59 21.59
N ARG A 221 -19.77 5.44 22.48
CA ARG A 221 -21.13 6.02 22.39
C ARG A 221 -21.30 7.01 21.24
N ALA A 222 -20.22 7.63 20.78
CA ALA A 222 -20.28 8.62 19.71
C ALA A 222 -20.76 8.03 18.36
N PHE A 223 -20.65 6.70 18.20
CA PHE A 223 -20.94 5.99 16.97
C PHE A 223 -22.40 5.53 16.93
N LYS A 224 -23.26 6.42 16.41
CA LYS A 224 -24.69 6.19 16.22
C LYS A 224 -24.97 4.87 15.48
N GLY A 225 -25.88 4.07 16.02
CA GLY A 225 -26.32 2.82 15.39
C GLY A 225 -25.42 1.60 15.62
N VAL A 226 -24.30 1.73 16.35
CA VAL A 226 -23.32 0.64 16.52
C VAL A 226 -23.90 -0.58 17.23
N MET A 227 -24.83 -0.38 18.17
CA MET A 227 -25.51 -1.46 18.88
C MET A 227 -26.48 -2.21 17.94
N GLU A 228 -27.26 -1.48 17.17
CA GLU A 228 -28.18 -2.02 16.16
C GLU A 228 -27.42 -2.78 15.07
N MET A 229 -26.24 -2.29 14.66
CA MET A 229 -25.37 -3.02 13.73
C MET A 229 -24.92 -4.36 14.32
N ALA A 230 -24.57 -4.42 15.61
CA ALA A 230 -24.25 -5.68 16.28
C ALA A 230 -25.45 -6.65 16.35
N VAL A 231 -26.66 -6.12 16.52
CA VAL A 231 -27.93 -6.89 16.47
C VAL A 231 -28.17 -7.46 15.07
N VAL A 232 -28.08 -6.62 14.04
CA VAL A 232 -28.26 -7.04 12.63
C VAL A 232 -27.23 -8.11 12.27
N ALA A 233 -25.98 -7.92 12.69
CA ALA A 233 -24.88 -8.89 12.52
C ALA A 233 -25.05 -10.19 13.34
N ASN A 234 -26.08 -10.27 14.18
CA ASN A 234 -26.36 -11.40 15.07
C ASN A 234 -25.18 -11.73 16.00
N GLN A 235 -24.47 -10.71 16.50
CA GLN A 235 -23.30 -10.88 17.36
C GLN A 235 -23.63 -10.53 18.80
N LEU A 236 -24.22 -11.49 19.54
CA LEU A 236 -24.55 -11.31 20.95
C LEU A 236 -23.31 -10.94 21.79
N GLU A 237 -22.15 -11.52 21.49
CA GLU A 237 -20.91 -11.17 22.20
C GLU A 237 -20.49 -9.73 21.93
N SER A 238 -20.65 -9.22 20.70
CA SER A 238 -20.40 -7.82 20.39
C SER A 238 -21.34 -6.89 21.17
N ILE A 239 -22.63 -7.26 21.31
CA ILE A 239 -23.59 -6.51 22.14
C ILE A 239 -23.13 -6.45 23.60
N LYS A 240 -22.70 -7.59 24.17
CA LYS A 240 -22.16 -7.66 25.54
C LYS A 240 -20.92 -6.77 25.71
N LEU A 241 -20.02 -6.78 24.73
CA LEU A 241 -18.80 -5.96 24.72
C LEU A 241 -19.14 -4.46 24.64
N LEU A 242 -20.04 -4.06 23.75
CA LEU A 242 -20.50 -2.66 23.61
C LEU A 242 -21.17 -2.16 24.90
N LEU A 243 -22.04 -2.97 25.50
CA LEU A 243 -22.67 -2.69 26.80
C LEU A 243 -21.62 -2.49 27.90
N LYS A 244 -20.61 -3.36 27.96
CA LYS A 244 -19.50 -3.26 28.92
C LYS A 244 -18.67 -1.99 28.69
N ALA A 245 -18.53 -1.55 27.45
CA ALA A 245 -17.90 -0.29 27.07
C ALA A 245 -18.84 0.92 27.23
N GLY A 246 -20.02 0.72 27.83
CA GLY A 246 -20.96 1.76 28.20
C GLY A 246 -21.94 2.16 27.10
N VAL A 247 -21.93 1.57 25.91
CA VAL A 247 -22.91 1.90 24.85
C VAL A 247 -24.31 1.52 25.32
N SER A 248 -25.25 2.47 25.33
CA SER A 248 -26.62 2.23 25.79
C SER A 248 -27.44 1.48 24.74
N VAL A 249 -28.40 0.69 25.21
CA VAL A 249 -29.43 0.07 24.36
C VAL A 249 -30.62 1.00 24.13
N GLU A 250 -30.68 2.13 24.82
CA GLU A 250 -31.78 3.11 24.72
C GLU A 250 -31.39 4.37 23.94
N ASP A 251 -30.15 4.46 23.46
CA ASP A 251 -29.70 5.60 22.65
C ASP A 251 -30.43 5.56 21.31
N ARG A 252 -31.58 6.26 21.24
CA ARG A 252 -32.38 6.46 20.03
C ARG A 252 -31.57 7.28 19.03
N ASN A 253 -30.70 6.60 18.29
CA ASN A 253 -29.67 7.21 17.48
C ASN A 253 -30.18 7.60 16.07
N GLY A 254 -31.27 8.37 16.03
CA GLY A 254 -31.81 8.96 14.80
C GLY A 254 -32.60 8.02 13.89
N GLY A 255 -32.71 6.73 14.23
CA GLY A 255 -33.64 5.78 13.63
C GLY A 255 -34.89 5.56 14.49
N VAL A 256 -35.95 4.99 13.89
CA VAL A 256 -37.20 4.63 14.59
C VAL A 256 -36.99 3.42 15.53
N PHE A 257 -35.99 2.58 15.26
CA PHE A 257 -35.82 1.29 15.91
C PHE A 257 -34.68 1.31 16.95
N SER A 258 -34.99 0.91 18.18
CA SER A 258 -34.01 0.53 19.20
C SER A 258 -33.35 -0.82 18.89
N PRO A 259 -32.23 -1.18 19.54
CA PRO A 259 -31.65 -2.53 19.52
C PRO A 259 -32.66 -3.65 19.78
N LEU A 260 -33.59 -3.48 20.73
CA LEU A 260 -34.64 -4.47 21.01
C LEU A 260 -35.61 -4.62 19.84
N THR A 261 -36.16 -3.51 19.33
CA THR A 261 -37.08 -3.57 18.18
C THR A 261 -36.40 -4.07 16.90
N THR A 262 -35.11 -3.76 16.73
CA THR A 262 -34.27 -4.31 15.66
C THR A 262 -34.12 -5.83 15.84
N ALA A 263 -33.84 -6.30 17.05
CA ALA A 263 -33.72 -7.74 17.33
C ALA A 263 -35.02 -8.50 17.05
N ILE A 264 -36.18 -7.91 17.36
CA ILE A 264 -37.50 -8.46 17.03
C ILE A 264 -37.70 -8.50 15.52
N ARG A 265 -37.43 -7.40 14.81
CA ARG A 265 -37.58 -7.30 13.34
C ARG A 265 -36.72 -8.33 12.60
N GLU A 266 -35.49 -8.54 13.07
CA GLU A 266 -34.53 -9.47 12.47
C GLU A 266 -34.65 -10.92 13.00
N ASP A 267 -35.69 -11.24 13.79
CA ASP A 267 -35.94 -12.54 14.46
C ASP A 267 -34.73 -13.08 15.25
N ARG A 268 -34.01 -12.21 15.97
CA ARG A 268 -32.84 -12.58 16.79
C ARG A 268 -33.28 -12.99 18.20
N LYS A 269 -33.94 -14.14 18.33
CA LYS A 269 -34.56 -14.63 19.59
C LYS A 269 -33.63 -14.60 20.80
N GLU A 270 -32.38 -15.03 20.65
CA GLU A 270 -31.40 -15.03 21.74
C GLU A 270 -31.07 -13.61 22.21
N ILE A 271 -30.91 -12.67 21.26
CA ILE A 271 -30.65 -11.26 21.54
C ILE A 271 -31.89 -10.60 22.17
N VAL A 272 -33.11 -10.90 21.68
CA VAL A 272 -34.36 -10.43 22.28
C VAL A 272 -34.45 -10.86 23.74
N HIS A 273 -34.23 -12.16 24.01
CA HIS A 273 -34.24 -12.68 25.36
C HIS A 273 -33.20 -11.99 26.25
N PHE A 274 -31.96 -11.87 25.76
CA PHE A 274 -30.89 -11.20 26.49
C PHE A 274 -31.20 -9.73 26.82
N LEU A 275 -31.75 -8.98 25.86
CA LEU A 275 -32.09 -7.58 26.06
C LEU A 275 -33.24 -7.41 27.06
N LEU A 276 -34.29 -8.25 27.00
CA LEU A 276 -35.42 -8.18 27.94
C LEU A 276 -35.03 -8.52 29.38
N VAL A 277 -34.20 -9.54 29.58
CA VAL A 277 -33.79 -10.00 30.93
C VAL A 277 -32.86 -8.99 31.63
N ARG A 278 -32.18 -8.09 30.90
CA ARG A 278 -31.38 -7.01 31.51
C ARG A 278 -32.19 -5.86 32.09
N HIS A 279 -33.46 -5.70 31.70
CA HIS A 279 -34.31 -4.60 32.17
C HIS A 279 -35.12 -4.94 33.44
N THR A 280 -34.93 -6.15 34.00
CA THR A 280 -35.52 -6.60 35.27
C THR A 280 -34.45 -6.79 36.32
#